data_AF-A0A395W9G4-F1
#
_entry.id   AF-A0A395W9G4-F1
#
_cell.length_a   1.000
_cell.length_b   1.000
_cell.length_c   1.000
_cell.angle_alpha   90.00
_cell.angle_beta   90.00
_cell.angle_gamma   90.00
#
_symmetry.space_group_name_H-M   'P 1'
#
loop_
_entity.id
_entity.type
_entity.pdbx_description
1 polymer ?
#
loop_
_entity_poly.entity_id
_entity_poly.type
_entity_poly.pdbx_seq_one_letter_code
_entity_poly.pdbx_strand_id
1 'polypeptide(L)' 'MKPYAFSGMLCTSMLIFGLIGYNIDGWLHTTPLFMIIGLLYSIIGSVILLIKKSR' A
#
# COMPACT_ATOMS: atom_id res chain seq x y z
N MET A 1 -13.91 -7.70 -8.74
CA MET A 1 -12.67 -7.91 -9.52
C MET A 1 -12.35 -9.39 -9.55
N LYS A 2 -11.76 -9.91 -10.62
CA LYS A 2 -11.24 -11.29 -10.58
C LYS A 2 -10.15 -11.36 -9.49
N PRO A 3 -10.08 -12.42 -8.67
CA PRO A 3 -9.25 -12.45 -7.46
C PRO A 3 -7.76 -12.15 -7.71
N TYR A 4 -7.24 -12.58 -8.87
CA TYR A 4 -5.87 -12.28 -9.30
C TYR A 4 -5.60 -10.78 -9.54
N ALA A 5 -6.61 -10.02 -9.98
CA ALA A 5 -6.46 -8.59 -10.24
C ALA A 5 -6.43 -7.79 -8.94
N PHE A 6 -7.14 -8.24 -7.90
CA PHE A 6 -7.09 -7.65 -6.57
C PHE A 6 -5.72 -7.92 -5.90
N SER A 7 -5.25 -9.16 -5.97
CA SER A 7 -3.94 -9.55 -5.47
C SER A 7 -2.81 -8.77 -6.17
N GLY A 8 -2.87 -8.60 -7.50
CA GLY A 8 -1.91 -7.78 -8.23
C GLY A 8 -1.93 -6.30 -7.83
N MET A 9 -3.12 -5.73 -7.61
CA MET A 9 -3.26 -4.32 -7.21
C MET A 9 -2.75 -4.06 -5.79
N LEU A 10 -3.04 -4.98 -4.86
CA LEU A 10 -2.47 -4.98 -3.51
C LEU A 10 -0.94 -5.08 -3.53
N CYS A 11 -0.41 -6.05 -4.28
CA CYS A 11 1.04 -6.28 -4.35
C CYS A 11 1.77 -5.05 -4.92
N THR A 12 1.27 -4.49 -6.03
CA THR A 12 1.84 -3.28 -6.63
C THR A 12 1.77 -2.08 -5.69
N SER A 13 0.65 -1.89 -4.99
CA SER A 13 0.51 -0.77 -4.05
C SER A 13 1.40 -0.93 -2.81
N MET A 14 1.56 -2.15 -2.28
CA MET A 14 2.51 -2.44 -1.20
C MET A 14 3.96 -2.14 -1.62
N LEU A 15 4.35 -2.53 -2.84
CA LEU A 15 5.69 -2.24 -3.37
C LEU A 15 5.93 -0.74 -3.51
N ILE A 16 4.98 0.00 -4.09
CA ILE A 16 5.11 1.45 -4.31
C ILE A 16 5.17 2.19 -2.98
N PHE A 17 4.21 1.97 -2.08
CA PHE A 17 4.17 2.67 -0.80
C PHE A 17 5.30 2.23 0.14
N GLY A 18 5.73 0.97 0.08
CA GLY A 18 6.90 0.48 0.81
C GLY A 18 8.20 1.15 0.35
N LEU A 19 8.41 1.27 -0.96
CA LEU A 19 9.57 1.97 -1.53
C LEU A 19 9.58 3.45 -1.20
N ILE A 20 8.43 4.13 -1.34
CA ILE A 20 8.30 5.56 -1.02
C ILE A 20 8.54 5.78 0.47
N GLY A 21 7.89 4.99 1.32
CA GLY A 21 8.04 5.08 2.78
C GLY A 21 9.49 4.84 3.22
N TYR A 22 10.16 3.82 2.68
CA TYR A 22 11.57 3.54 2.97
C TYR A 22 12.50 4.70 2.58
N ASN A 23 12.29 5.30 1.40
CA ASN A 23 13.10 6.45 0.98
C ASN A 23 12.86 7.69 1.86
N ILE A 24 11.61 7.93 2.27
CA ILE A 24 11.27 9.04 3.17
C ILE A 24 11.86 8.79 4.57
N ASP A 25 11.72 7.58 5.11
CA ASP A 25 12.27 7.21 6.41
C ASP A 25 13.81 7.35 6.40
N GLY A 26 14.46 6.90 5.32
CA GLY A 26 15.91 7.05 5.12
C GLY A 26 16.35 8.51 4.98
N TRP A 27 15.55 9.35 4.30
CA TRP A 27 15.85 10.76 4.11
C TRP A 27 15.66 11.59 5.39
N LEU A 28 14.65 11.28 6.18
CA LEU A 28 14.34 11.97 7.44
C LEU A 28 15.07 11.37 8.65
N HIS A 29 15.86 10.30 8.45
CA HIS A 29 16.52 9.55 9.52
C HIS A 29 15.55 9.10 10.62
N THR A 30 14.31 8.80 10.23
CA THR A 30 13.28 8.31 11.15
C THR A 30 13.34 6.78 11.24
N THR A 31 12.78 6.24 12.32
CA THR A 31 12.38 4.83 12.36
C THR A 31 11.40 4.54 11.20
N PRO A 32 11.18 3.26 10.80
CA PRO A 32 10.39 2.90 9.61
C PRO A 32 8.88 3.19 9.74
N LEU A 33 8.52 4.41 10.10
CA LEU A 33 7.18 4.87 10.39
C LEU A 33 6.43 5.15 9.09
N PHE A 34 7.05 5.83 8.13
CA PHE A 34 6.41 6.14 6.86
C PHE A 34 6.20 4.88 6.03
N MET A 35 7.12 3.91 6.11
CA MET A 35 6.95 2.59 5.51
C MET A 35 5.75 1.85 6.10
N ILE A 36 5.62 1.78 7.43
CA ILE A 36 4.49 1.10 8.10
C ILE A 36 3.16 1.79 7.76
N ILE A 37 3.11 3.12 7.84
CA ILE A 37 1.90 3.90 7.53
C ILE A 37 1.51 3.71 6.06
N GLY A 38 2.46 3.76 5.13
CA GLY A 38 2.24 3.56 3.71
C GLY A 38 1.69 2.16 3.38
N LEU A 39 2.22 1.12 4.04
CA LEU A 39 1.72 -0.25 3.90
C LEU A 39 0.28 -0.38 4.44
N LEU A 40 -0.01 0.24 5.59
CA LEU A 40 -1.37 0.25 6.15
C LEU A 40 -2.35 0.92 5.18
N TYR A 41 -1.92 2.03 4.56
CA TYR A 41 -2.72 2.78 3.59
C TYR A 41 -3.01 1.98 2.31
N SER A 42 -2.02 1.23 1.82
CA SER A 42 -2.18 0.31 0.68
C SER A 42 -3.25 -0.75 0.94
N ILE A 43 -3.26 -1.35 2.14
CA ILE A 43 -4.25 -2.37 2.52
C ILE A 43 -5.65 -1.75 2.57
N ILE A 44 -5.82 -0.64 3.28
CA ILE A 44 -7.12 0.03 3.44
C ILE A 44 -7.66 0.50 2.08
N GLY A 45 -6.83 1.16 1.27
CA GLY A 45 -7.22 1.66 -0.05
C GLY A 45 -7.67 0.53 -0.99
N SER A 46 -6.96 -0.60 -0.95
CA SER A 46 -7.31 -1.77 -1.74
C SER A 46 -8.64 -2.39 -1.28
N VAL A 47 -8.88 -2.50 0.02
CA VAL A 47 -10.16 -2.99 0.58
C VAL A 47 -11.32 -2.07 0.19
N ILE A 48 -11.15 -0.75 0.29
CA ILE A 48 -12.18 0.22 -0.13
C ILE A 48 -12.49 0.10 -1.62
N LEU A 49 -11.47 -0.03 -2.47
CA LEU A 49 -11.64 -0.24 -3.90
C LEU A 49 -12.37 -1.56 -4.21
N LEU A 50 -12.07 -2.62 -3.46
CA LEU A 50 -12.75 -3.90 -3.59
C LEU A 50 -14.24 -3.75 -3.27
N ILE A 51 -14.58 -3.09 -2.15
CA ILE A 51 -15.97 -2.85 -1.74
C ILE A 51 -16.71 -1.99 -2.78
N LYS A 52 -16.11 -0.87 -3.22
CA LYS A 52 -16.70 0.04 -4.21
C LYS A 52 -16.94 -0.62 -5.57
N LYS A 53 -16.06 -1.52 -6.01
CA LYS A 53 -16.18 -2.24 -7.29
C LYS A 53 -17.10 -3.47 -7.20
N SER A 54 -17.36 -3.96 -5.98
CA SER A 54 -18.26 -5.08 -5.74
C SER A 54 -19.72 -4.67 -5.64
N ARG A 55 -20.00 -3.38 -5.42
CA ARG A 55 -21.30 -2.76 -5.66
C ARG A 55 -21.40 -2.27 -7.10
#